data_AF-A0A2M4AWJ4-F1
#
_entry.id   AF-A0A2M4AWJ4-F1
#
_cell.length_a   1.000
_cell.length_b   1.000
_cell.length_c   1.000
_cell.angle_alpha   90.00
_cell.angle_beta   90.00
_cell.angle_gamma   90.00
#
_symmetry.space_group_name_H-M   'P 1'
#
loop_
_entity.id
_entity.type
_entity.pdbx_description
1 polymer ?
#
loop_
_entity_poly.entity_id
_entity_poly.type
_entity_poly.pdbx_seq_one_letter_code
_entity_poly.pdbx_strand_id
1 'polypeptide(L)'
;MNRFEYCQSRLWESESFVAKDRNIKLYNGDEKTTFEDGELILTSHRLLWGRNGELARGGNVLSLRLLYVTSLEQEEASSMLFGKKKRIILRLGEVSADKAPGPMDDSVAHFIKISGRNGVSQPFVESLKTTISARVWAATTAGPSVTAASTAPATTARTLRTGIGGIERGLAENKSKRTKT
;
A
#
# COMPACT_ATOMS: atom_id res chain seq x y z
N MET A 1 13.41 -12.45 1.53
CA MET A 1 12.43 -12.36 2.66
C MET A 1 12.83 -11.32 3.71
N ASN A 2 14.09 -10.89 3.77
CA ASN A 2 14.56 -9.84 4.68
C ASN A 2 14.02 -8.42 4.43
N ARG A 3 13.04 -8.24 3.53
CA ARG A 3 12.27 -6.99 3.39
C ARG A 3 10.97 -7.01 4.21
N PHE A 4 10.59 -8.17 4.76
CA PHE A 4 9.43 -8.28 5.65
C PHE A 4 9.78 -7.86 7.08
N GLU A 5 8.80 -7.31 7.77
CA GLU A 5 8.86 -6.85 9.15
C GLU A 5 7.75 -7.50 9.98
N TYR A 6 7.97 -7.67 11.28
CA TYR A 6 6.89 -7.96 12.21
C TYR A 6 6.18 -6.66 12.60
N CYS A 7 4.85 -6.62 12.50
CA CYS A 7 4.07 -5.49 12.97
C CYS A 7 2.68 -5.92 13.45
N GLN A 8 1.93 -5.00 14.06
CA GLN A 8 0.51 -5.20 14.29
C GLN A 8 -0.28 -5.05 12.99
N SER A 9 -1.39 -5.77 12.85
CA SER A 9 -2.26 -5.70 11.66
C SER A 9 -3.08 -4.41 11.55
N ARG A 10 -3.02 -3.52 12.55
CA ARG A 10 -3.71 -2.23 12.53
C ARG A 10 -3.14 -1.35 11.40
N LEU A 11 -4.04 -0.74 10.64
CA LEU A 11 -3.68 0.20 9.59
C LEU A 11 -3.23 1.54 10.19
N TRP A 12 -2.29 2.20 9.51
CA TRP A 12 -1.96 3.59 9.80
C TRP A 12 -3.10 4.53 9.41
N GLU A 13 -3.11 5.76 9.94
CA GLU A 13 -4.14 6.75 9.62
C GLU A 13 -4.20 7.10 8.13
N SER A 14 -3.05 7.13 7.45
CA SER A 14 -2.93 7.35 6.00
C SER A 14 -3.08 6.07 5.16
N GLU A 15 -3.33 4.92 5.79
CA GLU A 15 -3.36 3.61 5.14
C GLU A 15 -4.79 3.08 5.03
N SER A 16 -5.25 2.88 3.80
CA SER A 16 -6.54 2.25 3.48
C SER A 16 -6.40 0.77 3.08
N PHE A 17 -7.41 -0.03 3.42
CA PHE A 17 -7.60 -1.39 2.91
C PHE A 17 -7.96 -1.35 1.41
N VAL A 18 -7.42 -2.30 0.63
CA VAL A 18 -7.69 -2.41 -0.81
C VAL A 18 -8.30 -3.77 -1.16
N ALA A 19 -7.61 -4.87 -0.83
CA ALA A 19 -8.05 -6.20 -1.23
C ALA A 19 -7.56 -7.27 -0.24
N LYS A 20 -8.13 -8.47 -0.34
CA LYS A 20 -7.77 -9.60 0.51
C LYS A 20 -7.86 -10.92 -0.24
N ASP A 21 -6.95 -11.83 0.09
CA ASP A 21 -6.99 -13.22 -0.36
C ASP A 21 -6.61 -14.19 0.78
N ARG A 22 -6.96 -15.47 0.63
CA ARG A 22 -6.81 -16.50 1.66
C ARG A 22 -6.10 -17.74 1.12
N ASN A 23 -5.62 -18.57 2.04
CA ASN A 23 -4.83 -19.76 1.74
C ASN A 23 -3.55 -19.41 0.95
N ILE A 24 -2.92 -18.31 1.35
CA ILE A 24 -1.73 -17.75 0.71
C ILE A 24 -0.47 -18.28 1.38
N LYS A 25 0.49 -18.68 0.55
CA LYS A 25 1.85 -19.09 0.92
C LYS A 25 2.88 -18.10 0.38
N LEU A 26 3.89 -17.81 1.20
CA LEU A 26 5.04 -16.98 0.84
C LEU A 26 6.28 -17.82 0.53
N TYR A 27 7.10 -17.33 -0.39
CA TYR A 27 8.37 -17.90 -0.78
C TYR A 27 9.49 -16.88 -0.65
N ASN A 28 10.68 -17.35 -0.30
CA ASN A 28 11.91 -16.58 -0.36
C ASN A 28 12.66 -16.91 -1.65
N GLY A 29 12.56 -16.08 -2.68
CA GLY A 29 12.98 -16.51 -4.00
C GLY A 29 12.17 -17.73 -4.46
N ASP A 30 12.87 -18.82 -4.79
CA ASP A 30 12.27 -20.12 -5.12
C ASP A 30 12.03 -21.03 -3.91
N GLU A 31 12.57 -20.67 -2.74
CA GLU A 31 12.48 -21.48 -1.53
C GLU A 31 11.13 -21.31 -0.84
N LYS A 32 10.52 -22.44 -0.47
CA LYS A 32 9.29 -22.44 0.34
C LYS A 32 9.61 -21.95 1.75
N THR A 33 8.77 -21.06 2.29
CA THR A 33 8.83 -20.68 3.70
C THR A 33 7.82 -21.48 4.53
N THR A 34 7.88 -21.32 5.85
CA THR A 34 6.89 -21.84 6.80
C THR A 34 5.61 -21.00 6.86
N PHE A 35 5.55 -19.88 6.13
CA PHE A 35 4.39 -19.00 6.07
C PHE A 35 3.41 -19.50 5.00
N GLU A 36 2.56 -20.45 5.39
CA GLU A 36 1.59 -21.10 4.53
C GLU A 36 0.16 -21.01 5.05
N ASP A 37 -0.80 -21.22 4.15
CA ASP A 37 -2.24 -21.23 4.43
C ASP A 37 -2.76 -19.99 5.18
N GLY A 38 -2.11 -18.84 4.98
CA GLY A 38 -2.46 -17.58 5.63
C GLY A 38 -3.45 -16.73 4.85
N GLU A 39 -3.77 -15.57 5.42
CA GLU A 39 -4.54 -14.50 4.80
C GLU A 39 -3.58 -13.37 4.41
N LEU A 40 -3.73 -12.86 3.19
CA LEU A 40 -2.95 -11.74 2.67
C LEU A 40 -3.88 -10.55 2.45
N ILE A 41 -3.60 -9.44 3.12
CA ILE A 41 -4.27 -8.16 2.94
C ILE A 41 -3.36 -7.24 2.15
N LEU A 42 -3.92 -6.65 1.09
CA LEU A 42 -3.34 -5.52 0.40
C LEU A 42 -3.93 -4.24 0.96
N THR A 43 -3.04 -3.33 1.34
CA THR A 43 -3.38 -1.94 1.68
C THR A 43 -2.80 -1.01 0.61
N SER A 44 -3.11 0.27 0.71
CA SER A 44 -2.49 1.31 -0.12
C SER A 44 -0.96 1.39 0.01
N HIS A 45 -0.38 0.86 1.10
CA HIS A 45 1.04 1.02 1.42
C HIS A 45 1.80 -0.29 1.57
N ARG A 46 1.13 -1.40 1.91
CA ARG A 46 1.76 -2.63 2.37
C ARG A 46 0.98 -3.87 1.96
N LEU A 47 1.70 -4.99 1.95
CA LEU A 47 1.14 -6.33 2.01
C LEU A 47 1.27 -6.85 3.44
N LEU A 48 0.16 -7.24 4.04
CA LEU A 48 0.10 -7.83 5.38
C LEU A 48 -0.27 -9.30 5.27
N TRP A 49 0.60 -10.18 5.75
CA TRP A 49 0.37 -11.61 5.79
C TRP A 49 0.29 -12.08 7.26
N GLY A 50 -0.73 -12.85 7.59
CA GLY A 50 -0.89 -13.47 8.91
C GLY A 50 -1.66 -14.76 8.83
N ARG A 51 -1.75 -15.51 9.93
CA ARG A 51 -2.59 -16.71 9.94
C ARG A 51 -4.06 -16.32 9.82
N ASN A 52 -4.89 -17.24 9.33
CA ASN A 52 -6.31 -16.97 9.15
C ASN A 52 -6.95 -16.50 10.46
N GLY A 53 -7.56 -15.31 10.43
CA GLY A 53 -8.21 -14.69 11.58
C GLY A 53 -7.29 -13.83 12.48
N GLU A 54 -5.96 -13.91 12.36
CA GLU A 54 -5.05 -13.07 13.16
C GLU A 54 -5.15 -11.59 12.76
N LEU A 55 -5.26 -11.30 11.45
CA LEU A 55 -5.32 -9.92 10.96
C LEU A 55 -6.56 -9.19 11.48
N ALA A 56 -7.70 -9.89 11.52
CA ALA A 56 -8.97 -9.34 12.02
C ALA A 56 -8.94 -9.07 13.54
N ARG A 57 -8.05 -9.74 14.28
CA ARG A 57 -7.91 -9.61 15.75
C ARG A 57 -6.85 -8.59 16.16
N GLY A 58 -6.23 -7.87 15.23
CA GLY A 58 -5.15 -6.94 15.57
C GLY A 58 -3.83 -7.65 15.90
N GLY A 59 -3.66 -8.91 15.49
CA GLY A 59 -2.50 -9.73 15.84
C GLY A 59 -1.18 -9.27 15.21
N ASN A 60 -0.10 -9.93 15.59
CA ASN A 60 1.21 -9.77 14.96
C ASN A 60 1.20 -10.43 13.58
N VAL A 61 1.68 -9.71 12.57
CA VAL A 61 1.68 -10.11 11.16
C VAL A 61 3.03 -9.82 10.53
N LEU A 62 3.24 -10.42 9.36
CA LEU A 62 4.32 -10.04 8.46
C LEU A 62 3.87 -8.88 7.58
N SER A 63 4.69 -7.86 7.47
CA SER A 63 4.45 -6.67 6.66
C SER A 63 5.54 -6.51 5.61
N LEU A 64 5.16 -6.35 4.35
CA LEU A 64 6.04 -5.94 3.27
C LEU A 64 5.56 -4.56 2.76
N ARG A 65 6.38 -3.53 2.96
CA ARG A 65 6.11 -2.20 2.38
C ARG A 65 6.15 -2.26 0.85
N LEU A 66 5.12 -1.74 0.18
CA LEU A 66 5.03 -1.74 -1.28
C LEU A 66 6.12 -0.86 -1.93
N LEU A 67 6.72 0.06 -1.17
CA LEU A 67 7.87 0.86 -1.63
C LEU A 67 9.06 0.01 -2.07
N TYR A 68 9.21 -1.20 -1.53
CA TYR A 68 10.26 -2.12 -1.95
C TYR A 68 9.98 -2.78 -3.30
N VAL A 69 8.74 -2.79 -3.78
CA VAL A 69 8.37 -3.51 -5.00
C VAL A 69 8.82 -2.72 -6.23
N THR A 70 9.68 -3.34 -7.04
CA THR A 70 10.22 -2.76 -8.28
C THR A 70 9.55 -3.32 -9.53
N SER A 71 9.09 -4.56 -9.47
CA SER A 71 8.37 -5.24 -10.56
C SER A 71 7.40 -6.28 -10.00
N LEU A 72 6.31 -6.50 -10.73
CA LEU A 72 5.32 -7.55 -10.50
C LEU A 72 5.17 -8.39 -11.77
N GLU A 73 5.40 -9.69 -11.64
CA GLU A 73 5.25 -10.69 -12.70
C GLU A 73 4.25 -11.78 -12.26
N GLN A 74 3.71 -12.53 -13.22
CA GLN A 74 2.94 -13.75 -12.94
C GLN A 74 3.60 -14.95 -13.61
N GLU A 75 3.71 -16.04 -12.85
CA GLU A 75 4.24 -17.32 -13.30
C GLU A 75 3.13 -18.37 -13.28
N GLU A 76 2.98 -19.13 -14.36
CA GLU A 76 2.13 -20.32 -14.36
C GLU A 76 2.94 -21.51 -13.85
N ALA A 77 2.67 -21.91 -12.61
CA ALA A 77 3.22 -23.14 -12.07
C ALA A 77 2.29 -24.29 -12.45
N SER A 78 2.78 -25.18 -13.32
CA SER A 78 2.14 -26.46 -13.58
C SER A 78 2.59 -27.47 -12.53
N SER A 79 1.64 -28.24 -11.99
CA SER A 79 1.95 -29.47 -11.25
C SER A 79 1.10 -30.57 -11.83
N MET A 80 1.74 -31.71 -12.14
CA MET A 80 1.11 -32.87 -12.77
C MET A 80 -0.16 -33.35 -12.05
N LEU A 81 -0.29 -33.05 -10.75
CA LEU A 81 -1.39 -33.48 -9.88
C LEU A 81 -2.43 -32.39 -9.56
N PHE A 82 -2.12 -31.11 -9.77
CA PHE A 82 -2.94 -30.00 -9.23
C PHE A 82 -3.34 -28.96 -10.29
N GLY A 83 -3.16 -29.28 -11.57
CA GLY A 83 -3.45 -28.37 -12.67
C GLY A 83 -2.51 -27.16 -12.72
N LYS A 84 -2.90 -26.17 -13.52
CA LYS A 84 -2.16 -24.93 -13.76
C LYS A 84 -2.58 -23.90 -12.70
N LYS A 85 -1.62 -23.37 -11.94
CA LYS A 85 -1.87 -22.31 -10.97
C LYS A 85 -0.96 -21.11 -11.20
N LYS A 86 -1.53 -19.92 -11.15
CA LYS A 86 -0.75 -18.68 -11.27
C LYS A 86 -0.20 -18.27 -9.90
N ARG A 87 1.08 -17.93 -9.87
CA ARG A 87 1.79 -17.33 -8.74
C ARG A 87 2.15 -15.90 -9.10
N ILE A 88 2.21 -15.03 -8.10
CA ILE A 88 2.73 -13.68 -8.26
C ILE A 88 4.21 -13.70 -7.88
N ILE A 89 5.06 -13.08 -8.69
CA ILE A 89 6.46 -12.81 -8.36
C ILE A 89 6.59 -11.30 -8.12
N LEU A 90 7.09 -10.92 -6.95
CA LEU A 90 7.41 -9.52 -6.66
C LEU A 90 8.92 -9.38 -6.57
N ARG A 91 9.51 -8.61 -7.48
CA ARG A 91 10.92 -8.22 -7.39
C ARG A 91 11.04 -7.05 -6.43
N LEU A 92 12.05 -7.12 -5.56
CA LEU A 92 12.22 -6.21 -4.45
C LEU A 92 13.56 -5.46 -4.57
N GLY A 93 13.53 -4.17 -4.26
CA GLY A 93 14.72 -3.33 -4.16
C GLY A 93 15.52 -3.58 -2.89
N GLU A 94 16.42 -2.65 -2.58
CA GLU A 94 17.26 -2.70 -1.39
C GLU A 94 16.45 -2.57 -0.09
N VAL A 95 16.96 -3.18 0.98
CA VAL A 95 16.40 -2.97 2.33
C VAL A 95 16.74 -1.56 2.76
N SER A 96 15.76 -0.86 3.34
CA SER A 96 16.02 0.45 3.92
C SER A 96 16.68 0.30 5.29
N ALA A 97 17.59 1.23 5.63
CA ALA A 97 18.30 1.21 6.90
C ALA A 97 17.39 1.35 8.13
N ASP A 98 16.19 1.91 7.95
CA ASP A 98 15.15 2.07 8.98
C ASP A 98 14.25 0.83 9.16
N LYS A 99 14.53 -0.27 8.46
CA LYS A 99 13.67 -1.46 8.46
C LYS A 99 13.58 -2.08 9.86
N ALA A 100 12.37 -2.31 10.34
CA ALA A 100 12.12 -2.99 11.61
C ALA A 100 12.53 -4.49 11.56
N PRO A 101 12.71 -5.18 12.71
CA PRO A 101 12.99 -6.61 12.73
C PRO A 101 11.93 -7.44 11.98
N GLY A 102 12.36 -8.56 11.39
CA GLY A 102 11.50 -9.43 10.59
C GLY A 102 11.93 -10.89 10.66
N PRO A 103 11.37 -11.75 9.80
CA PRO A 103 11.63 -13.20 9.84
C PRO A 103 13.05 -13.58 9.40
N MET A 104 13.80 -12.64 8.84
CA MET A 104 15.12 -12.87 8.26
C MET A 104 15.89 -11.55 8.20
N ASP A 105 17.14 -11.54 8.63
CA ASP A 105 18.00 -10.35 8.60
C ASP A 105 18.61 -10.13 7.21
N ASP A 106 19.05 -11.21 6.56
CA ASP A 106 19.62 -11.15 5.21
C ASP A 106 19.06 -12.22 4.27
N SER A 107 19.00 -11.90 2.98
CA SER A 107 18.47 -12.77 1.95
C SER A 107 19.16 -12.52 0.62
N VAL A 108 19.73 -13.58 0.05
CA VAL A 108 20.32 -13.55 -1.30
C VAL A 108 19.27 -13.40 -2.41
N ALA A 109 17.99 -13.64 -2.09
CA ALA A 109 16.90 -13.53 -3.05
C ALA A 109 16.37 -12.09 -3.15
N HIS A 110 16.40 -11.54 -4.36
CA HIS A 110 15.86 -10.21 -4.69
C HIS A 110 14.37 -10.23 -5.11
N PHE A 111 13.67 -11.33 -4.85
CA PHE A 111 12.25 -11.45 -5.14
C PHE A 111 11.58 -12.39 -4.14
N ILE A 112 10.26 -12.31 -4.09
CA ILE A 112 9.41 -13.26 -3.37
C ILE A 112 8.36 -13.82 -4.32
N LYS A 113 7.84 -15.02 -4.01
CA LYS A 113 6.65 -15.56 -4.67
C LYS A 113 5.48 -15.63 -3.71
N ILE A 114 4.30 -15.31 -4.23
CA ILE A 114 3.01 -15.44 -3.53
C ILE A 114 2.20 -16.47 -4.29
N SER A 115 1.79 -17.54 -3.60
CA SER A 115 0.98 -18.61 -4.17
C SER A 115 -0.24 -18.85 -3.31
N GLY A 116 -1.43 -18.85 -3.92
CA GLY A 116 -2.62 -19.38 -3.27
C GLY A 116 -2.72 -20.90 -3.43
N ARG A 117 -3.44 -21.57 -2.51
CA ARG A 117 -3.78 -23.00 -2.60
C ARG A 117 -4.39 -23.36 -3.96
N ASN A 118 -5.31 -22.52 -4.44
CA ASN A 118 -5.98 -22.63 -5.74
C ASN A 118 -5.49 -21.56 -6.75
N GLY A 119 -4.30 -21.01 -6.53
CA GLY A 119 -3.84 -19.78 -7.18
C GLY A 119 -4.30 -18.51 -6.43
N VAL A 120 -3.67 -17.39 -6.74
CA VAL A 120 -4.10 -16.07 -6.21
C VAL A 120 -5.27 -15.57 -7.05
N SER A 121 -6.32 -15.06 -6.40
CA SER A 121 -7.53 -14.58 -7.07
C SER A 121 -7.22 -13.43 -8.03
N GLN A 122 -7.87 -13.41 -9.19
CA GLN A 122 -7.68 -12.36 -10.19
C GLN A 122 -8.02 -10.94 -9.66
N PRO A 123 -9.11 -10.73 -8.89
CA PRO A 123 -9.41 -9.42 -8.32
C PRO A 123 -8.29 -8.89 -7.41
N PHE A 124 -7.63 -9.77 -6.64
CA PHE A 124 -6.50 -9.38 -5.81
C PHE A 124 -5.29 -8.97 -6.66
N VAL A 125 -4.99 -9.74 -7.71
CA VAL A 125 -3.89 -9.43 -8.65
C VAL A 125 -4.10 -8.06 -9.29
N GLU A 126 -5.30 -7.79 -9.80
CA GLU A 126 -5.65 -6.52 -10.45
C GLU A 126 -5.50 -5.36 -9.47
N SER A 127 -6.04 -5.52 -8.25
CA SER A 127 -5.90 -4.54 -7.18
C SER A 127 -4.43 -4.28 -6.82
N LEU A 128 -3.61 -5.33 -6.75
CA LEU A 128 -2.18 -5.21 -6.47
C LEU A 128 -1.44 -4.43 -7.57
N LYS A 129 -1.72 -4.74 -8.84
CA LYS A 129 -1.15 -4.02 -9.98
C LYS A 129 -1.53 -2.53 -9.93
N THR A 130 -2.82 -2.22 -9.78
CA THR A 130 -3.29 -0.83 -9.71
C THR A 130 -2.68 -0.08 -8.53
N THR A 131 -2.58 -0.72 -7.35
CA THR A 131 -1.99 -0.10 -6.15
C THR A 131 -0.51 0.19 -6.35
N ILE A 132 0.24 -0.75 -6.93
CA ILE A 132 1.67 -0.55 -7.22
C ILE A 132 1.89 0.57 -8.25
N SER A 133 1.08 0.60 -9.31
CA SER A 133 1.16 1.63 -10.34
C SER A 133 0.80 3.02 -9.80
N ALA A 134 -0.16 3.12 -8.88
CA ALA A 134 -0.56 4.38 -8.26
C ALA A 134 0.54 4.95 -7.34
N ARG A 135 1.35 4.08 -6.72
CA ARG A 135 2.55 4.45 -5.94
C ARG A 135 2.30 5.59 -4.94
N VAL A 136 1.16 5.56 -4.26
CA VAL A 136 0.69 6.69 -3.42
C VAL A 136 1.65 7.06 -2.29
N TRP A 137 2.46 6.12 -1.83
CA TRP A 137 3.52 6.35 -0.83
C TRP A 137 4.68 7.22 -1.32
N ALA A 138 4.82 7.46 -2.64
CA ALA A 138 5.87 8.32 -3.18
C ALA A 138 5.47 9.81 -3.22
N ALA A 139 4.18 10.13 -3.13
CA ALA A 139 3.67 11.49 -3.25
C ALA A 139 4.01 12.39 -2.04
N THR A 140 4.33 11.79 -0.88
CA THR A 140 4.62 12.52 0.35
C THR A 140 6.00 13.19 0.37
N THR A 141 6.91 12.82 -0.53
CA THR A 141 8.31 13.31 -0.53
C THR A 141 8.54 14.54 -1.43
N ALA A 142 7.52 15.03 -2.14
CA ALA A 142 7.61 16.31 -2.83
C ALA A 142 7.44 17.45 -1.82
N GLY A 143 8.52 17.81 -1.13
CA GLY A 143 8.61 19.12 -0.48
C GLY A 143 8.34 20.23 -1.52
N PRO A 144 7.86 21.42 -1.11
CA PRO A 144 7.62 22.50 -2.06
C PRO A 144 8.94 22.84 -2.75
N SER A 145 9.02 22.54 -4.06
CA SER A 145 10.09 23.04 -4.92
C SER A 145 10.00 24.56 -4.95
N VAL A 146 10.79 25.22 -4.10
CA VAL A 146 11.10 26.64 -4.26
C VAL A 146 11.89 26.77 -5.55
N THR A 147 11.21 27.19 -6.62
CA THR A 147 11.85 27.69 -7.83
C THR A 147 12.74 28.87 -7.43
N ALA A 148 14.05 28.63 -7.36
CA ALA A 148 15.03 29.69 -7.22
C ALA A 148 14.96 30.59 -8.45
N ALA A 149 14.51 31.82 -8.23
CA ALA A 149 14.40 32.86 -9.24
C ALA A 149 15.78 33.27 -9.76
N SER A 150 15.94 33.25 -11.08
CA SER A 150 17.05 33.89 -11.77
C SER A 150 16.92 35.41 -11.68
N THR A 151 18.05 36.03 -11.39
CA THR A 151 18.33 37.45 -11.14
C THR A 151 17.82 38.42 -12.22
N ALA A 152 17.01 39.41 -11.82
CA ALA A 152 16.88 40.70 -12.51
C ALA A 152 16.54 41.79 -11.47
N PRO A 153 17.19 42.98 -11.48
CA PRO A 153 17.02 43.97 -10.42
C PRO A 153 15.90 44.99 -10.70
N ALA A 154 15.24 45.35 -9.59
CA ALA A 154 14.53 46.60 -9.27
C ALA A 154 13.44 47.13 -10.21
N THR A 155 12.20 47.21 -9.73
CA THR A 155 11.63 48.46 -9.14
C THR A 155 10.17 48.30 -8.70
N THR A 156 9.88 48.86 -7.52
CA THR A 156 8.60 49.41 -7.04
C THR A 156 7.51 48.49 -6.42
N ALA A 157 7.19 48.85 -5.17
CA ALA A 157 5.86 48.86 -4.52
C ALA A 157 5.28 47.61 -3.84
N ARG A 158 5.46 47.62 -2.50
CA ARG A 158 4.43 47.68 -1.45
C ARG A 158 3.42 46.52 -1.31
N THR A 159 3.51 45.82 -0.16
CA THR A 159 2.51 45.82 0.96
C THR A 159 2.35 44.43 1.56
N LEU A 160 2.77 44.29 2.82
CA LEU A 160 2.39 43.20 3.73
C LEU A 160 0.89 43.29 4.06
N ARG A 161 0.14 42.17 4.04
CA ARG A 161 -0.83 41.84 5.10
C ARG A 161 -1.49 40.46 4.98
N THR A 162 -1.68 39.90 6.17
CA THR A 162 -2.44 38.76 6.67
C THR A 162 -3.92 38.72 6.26
N GLY A 163 -4.52 37.52 6.24
CA GLY A 163 -5.97 37.34 6.16
C GLY A 163 -6.44 35.95 6.58
N ILE A 164 -6.91 35.83 7.83
CA ILE A 164 -7.83 34.78 8.31
C ILE A 164 -9.25 35.22 7.92
N GLY A 165 -10.05 34.31 7.38
CA GLY A 165 -11.51 34.41 7.27
C GLY A 165 -12.04 33.07 6.75
N GLY A 166 -12.95 32.35 7.38
CA GLY A 166 -13.98 32.75 8.32
C GLY A 166 -15.31 32.23 7.79
N ILE A 167 -15.72 31.06 8.28
CA ILE A 167 -17.09 30.54 8.45
C ILE A 167 -18.23 31.22 7.65
N GLU A 168 -18.79 30.51 6.68
CA GLU A 168 -20.13 30.81 6.17
C GLU A 168 -21.11 29.68 6.52
N ARG A 169 -22.14 30.06 7.28
CA ARG A 169 -23.21 29.21 7.82
C ARG A 169 -24.47 29.52 7.01
N GLY A 170 -24.99 28.53 6.29
CA GLY A 170 -26.20 28.67 5.47
C GLY A 170 -27.47 28.76 6.32
N LEU A 171 -28.12 29.93 6.29
CA LEU A 171 -29.49 30.15 6.76
C LEU A 171 -30.38 30.33 5.52
N ALA A 172 -31.26 29.35 5.26
CA ALA A 172 -32.33 29.49 4.29
C ALA A 172 -33.67 29.56 5.03
N GLU A 173 -34.19 30.77 5.23
CA GLU A 173 -35.59 31.02 5.58
C GLU A 173 -36.34 31.34 4.27
N ASN A 174 -37.22 30.44 3.82
CA ASN A 174 -38.22 30.73 2.78
C ASN A 174 -39.58 30.92 3.43
N LYS A 175 -40.00 32.18 3.60
CA LYS A 175 -41.39 32.57 3.83
C LYS A 175 -41.94 33.24 2.57
N SER A 176 -42.86 32.57 1.89
CA SER A 176 -43.86 33.23 1.04
C SER A 176 -45.25 32.76 1.42
N LYS A 177 -46.02 33.73 1.91
CA LYS A 177 -47.46 33.67 2.21
C LYS A 177 -48.23 33.57 0.88
N ARG A 178 -49.38 32.86 0.83
CA ARG A 178 -50.76 33.41 0.69
C ARG A 178 -51.81 32.38 0.23
N THR A 179 -52.88 32.30 1.03
CA THR A 179 -54.33 32.26 0.67
C THR A 179 -55.07 30.93 0.43
N LYS A 180 -56.20 30.82 1.18
CA LYS A 180 -57.47 30.08 0.98
C LYS A 180 -57.38 28.55 0.93
N THR A 181 -58.20 27.81 1.69
CA THR A 181 -59.66 27.96 1.85
C THR A 181 -60.11 27.46 3.22
#